data_AF-A0A161Y9V9-F1
#
_entry.id   AF-A0A161Y9V9-F1
#
_cell.length_a   1.000
_cell.length_b   1.000
_cell.length_c   1.000
_cell.angle_alpha   90.00
_cell.angle_beta   90.00
_cell.angle_gamma   90.00
#
_symmetry.space_group_name_H-M   'P 1'
#
loop_
_entity.id
_entity.type
_entity.pdbx_description
1 polymer ?
#
loop_
_entity_poly.entity_id
_entity_poly.type
_entity_poly.pdbx_seq_one_letter_code
_entity_poly.pdbx_strand_id
1 'polypeptide(L)'
;MVKRHIRDITNRGGDNHGKEDDTLTALREREAIFLNTPKTTFRRIVSLLRETRQKLANAEKKIKDLGAPRQTEHKQQQYLNDIASNFQILVCAALNADYSAHPAFNSNELRLITAVFNTTEQFSTNFYNFGRKSLFESETKIAPPVPGGVITLVSPVFYDDEEEQEEKTEEDSNSSLQLNTFNISTPRAFLELERIIVID
;
A
#
# COMPACT_ATOMS: atom_id res chain seq x y z
N MET A 1 -79.09 19.03 81.60
CA MET A 1 -77.98 18.10 81.24
C MET A 1 -77.98 17.90 79.73
N VAL A 2 -76.95 18.33 79.00
CA VAL A 2 -76.34 17.61 77.86
C VAL A 2 -74.87 18.06 77.77
N LYS A 3 -74.00 17.09 77.47
CA LYS A 3 -72.54 17.05 77.66
C LYS A 3 -71.73 17.88 76.64
N ARG A 4 -70.55 18.29 77.11
CA ARG A 4 -69.38 18.80 76.36
C ARG A 4 -68.97 17.89 75.21
N HIS A 5 -68.47 18.46 74.11
CA HIS A 5 -67.48 17.79 73.27
C HIS A 5 -66.48 18.80 72.66
N ILE A 6 -65.23 18.68 73.10
CA ILE A 6 -64.02 19.32 72.60
C ILE A 6 -63.65 18.68 71.24
N ARG A 7 -62.98 19.42 70.36
CA ARG A 7 -61.96 18.97 69.36
C ARG A 7 -61.71 20.12 68.38
N ASP A 8 -60.55 20.35 67.80
CA ASP A 8 -59.17 19.93 68.05
C ASP A 8 -58.30 20.90 67.24
N ILE A 9 -57.10 21.16 67.72
CA ILE A 9 -56.08 21.98 67.03
C ILE A 9 -55.44 21.08 65.96
N THR A 10 -55.29 21.49 64.71
CA THR A 10 -54.21 20.92 63.88
C THR A 10 -53.56 21.93 62.96
N ASN A 11 -52.24 21.86 63.00
CA ASN A 11 -51.26 22.75 62.41
C ASN A 11 -51.27 22.72 60.88
N ARG A 12 -51.07 23.89 60.29
CA ARG A 12 -50.82 24.10 58.86
C ARG A 12 -49.40 23.62 58.53
N GLY A 13 -49.23 22.32 58.34
CA GLY A 13 -48.03 21.72 57.78
C GLY A 13 -47.89 22.15 56.32
N GLY A 14 -46.87 22.95 56.03
CA GLY A 14 -46.53 23.40 54.68
C GLY A 14 -46.03 22.24 53.84
N ASP A 15 -46.85 21.85 52.88
CA ASP A 15 -46.53 20.89 51.82
C ASP A 15 -45.57 21.57 50.83
N ASN A 16 -44.27 21.30 50.98
CA ASN A 16 -43.24 21.79 50.06
C ASN A 16 -43.01 20.84 48.86
N HIS A 17 -43.75 19.73 48.75
CA HIS A 17 -43.58 18.78 47.65
C HIS A 17 -44.18 19.26 46.32
N GLY A 18 -45.15 20.18 46.34
CA GLY A 18 -45.75 20.71 45.11
C GLY A 18 -44.86 21.67 44.30
N LYS A 19 -43.86 22.31 44.92
CA LYS A 19 -43.07 23.34 44.23
C LYS A 19 -42.05 22.77 43.25
N GLU A 20 -41.47 21.60 43.54
CA GLU A 20 -40.50 20.97 42.65
C GLU A 20 -41.17 20.45 41.37
N ASP A 21 -42.34 19.83 41.52
CA ASP A 21 -43.16 19.36 40.39
C ASP A 21 -43.66 20.53 39.52
N ASP A 22 -44.06 21.65 40.14
CA ASP A 22 -44.44 22.88 39.43
C ASP A 22 -43.25 23.47 38.65
N THR A 23 -42.04 23.45 39.23
CA THR A 23 -40.84 23.98 38.54
C THR A 23 -40.38 23.10 37.38
N LEU A 24 -40.47 21.78 37.53
CA LEU A 24 -40.14 20.83 36.47
C LEU A 24 -41.15 20.93 35.31
N THR A 25 -42.43 21.08 35.64
CA THR A 25 -43.50 21.27 34.66
C THR A 25 -43.31 22.59 33.89
N ALA A 26 -43.02 23.69 34.61
CA ALA A 26 -42.75 24.98 34.00
C ALA A 26 -41.50 24.97 33.08
N LEU A 27 -40.45 24.23 33.46
CA LEU A 27 -39.27 24.06 32.61
C LEU A 27 -39.62 23.31 31.32
N ARG A 28 -40.42 22.24 31.43
CA ARG A 28 -40.85 21.42 30.30
C ARG A 28 -41.72 22.20 29.32
N GLU A 29 -42.63 23.05 29.84
CA GLU A 29 -43.43 23.96 29.02
C GLU A 29 -42.56 24.99 28.30
N ARG A 30 -41.59 25.58 28.99
CA ARG A 30 -40.65 26.53 28.40
C ARG A 30 -39.78 25.89 27.31
N GLU A 31 -39.31 24.68 27.55
CA GLU A 31 -38.55 23.89 26.57
C GLU A 31 -39.41 23.56 25.34
N ALA A 32 -40.65 23.12 25.56
CA ALA A 32 -41.60 22.85 24.50
C ALA A 32 -41.88 24.12 23.68
N ILE A 33 -42.11 25.27 24.30
CA ILE A 33 -42.29 26.55 23.59
C ILE A 33 -41.04 26.89 22.79
N PHE A 34 -39.85 26.77 23.37
CA PHE A 34 -38.60 27.08 22.70
C PHE A 34 -38.36 26.20 21.46
N LEU A 35 -38.61 24.89 21.58
CA LEU A 35 -38.52 23.91 20.49
C LEU A 35 -39.61 24.10 19.42
N ASN A 36 -40.81 24.52 19.85
CA ASN A 36 -41.96 24.78 18.99
C ASN A 36 -41.98 26.20 18.41
N THR A 37 -41.02 27.07 18.77
CA THR A 37 -40.90 28.36 18.10
C THR A 37 -40.44 28.15 16.66
N PRO A 38 -41.14 28.70 15.65
CA PRO A 38 -40.83 28.45 14.25
C PRO A 38 -39.39 28.83 13.87
N LYS A 39 -38.78 29.79 14.58
CA LYS A 39 -37.41 30.23 14.37
C LYS A 39 -36.36 29.16 14.73
N THR A 40 -36.52 28.44 15.85
CA THR A 40 -35.54 27.42 16.26
C THR A 40 -35.67 26.17 15.39
N THR A 41 -36.90 25.77 15.08
CA THR A 41 -37.20 24.65 14.19
C THR A 41 -36.69 24.93 12.78
N PHE A 42 -36.95 26.13 12.23
CA PHE A 42 -36.44 26.54 10.92
C PHE A 42 -34.91 26.55 10.88
N ARG A 43 -34.23 27.08 11.92
CA ARG A 43 -32.77 27.08 11.99
C ARG A 43 -32.20 25.66 12.00
N ARG A 44 -32.82 24.74 12.74
CA ARG A 44 -32.45 23.32 12.75
C ARG A 44 -32.65 22.68 11.39
N ILE A 45 -33.80 22.90 10.74
CA ILE A 45 -34.09 22.37 9.40
C ILE A 45 -33.06 22.90 8.38
N VAL A 46 -32.72 24.19 8.41
CA VAL A 46 -31.70 24.77 7.51
C VAL A 46 -30.32 24.15 7.77
N SER A 47 -29.94 23.94 9.04
CA SER A 47 -28.68 23.26 9.39
C SER A 47 -28.64 21.83 8.84
N LEU A 48 -29.71 21.07 9.06
CA LEU A 48 -29.83 19.69 8.57
C LEU A 48 -29.79 19.63 7.04
N LEU A 49 -30.48 20.53 6.35
CA LEU A 49 -30.42 20.61 4.88
C LEU A 49 -29.01 20.93 4.38
N ARG A 50 -28.27 21.79 5.07
CA ARG A 50 -26.86 22.08 4.75
C ARG A 50 -25.99 20.84 4.94
N GLU A 51 -26.14 20.14 6.05
CA GLU A 51 -25.39 18.90 6.33
C GLU A 51 -25.70 17.80 5.31
N THR A 52 -26.97 17.60 4.97
CA THR A 52 -27.39 16.62 3.97
C THR A 52 -26.83 16.96 2.59
N ARG A 53 -26.87 18.24 2.19
CA ARG A 53 -26.26 18.69 0.93
C ARG A 53 -24.75 18.49 0.91
N GLN A 54 -24.07 18.76 2.03
CA GLN A 54 -22.64 18.50 2.16
C GLN A 54 -22.32 17.01 2.04
N LYS A 55 -23.12 16.15 2.71
CA LYS A 55 -22.97 14.68 2.62
C LYS A 55 -23.19 14.18 1.20
N LEU A 56 -24.21 14.70 0.51
CA LEU A 56 -24.49 14.38 -0.88
C LEU A 56 -23.32 14.79 -1.79
N ALA A 57 -22.85 16.03 -1.69
CA ALA A 57 -21.71 16.51 -2.48
C ALA A 57 -20.44 15.68 -2.23
N ASN A 58 -20.20 15.29 -0.96
CA ASN A 58 -19.08 14.42 -0.62
C ASN A 58 -19.24 13.01 -1.21
N ALA A 59 -20.46 12.46 -1.22
CA ALA A 59 -20.74 11.15 -1.79
C ALA A 59 -20.59 11.17 -3.32
N GLU A 60 -21.12 12.19 -4.00
CA GLU A 60 -20.97 12.39 -5.44
C GLU A 60 -19.50 12.53 -5.84
N LYS A 61 -18.72 13.31 -5.06
CA LYS A 61 -17.27 13.41 -5.26
C LYS A 61 -16.60 12.04 -5.14
N LYS A 62 -16.92 11.27 -4.09
CA LYS A 62 -16.37 9.91 -3.91
C LYS A 62 -16.73 8.98 -5.06
N ILE A 63 -17.97 9.03 -5.56
CA ILE A 63 -18.41 8.21 -6.70
C ILE A 63 -17.64 8.61 -7.96
N LYS A 64 -17.45 9.91 -8.18
CA LYS A 64 -16.65 10.42 -9.31
C LYS A 64 -15.19 9.97 -9.21
N ASP A 65 -14.62 10.02 -8.01
CA ASP A 65 -13.23 9.61 -7.73
C ASP A 65 -13.04 8.09 -7.92
N LEU A 66 -14.07 7.27 -7.68
CA LEU A 66 -14.05 5.81 -7.92
C LEU A 66 -14.08 5.43 -9.41
N GLY A 67 -14.38 6.37 -10.30
CA GLY A 67 -14.45 6.18 -11.74
C GLY A 67 -15.76 5.54 -12.23
N ALA A 68 -15.74 5.06 -13.47
CA ALA A 68 -16.94 4.52 -14.10
C ALA A 68 -17.46 3.25 -13.38
N PRO A 69 -18.78 3.06 -13.28
CA PRO A 69 -19.36 1.84 -12.72
C PRO A 69 -18.93 0.58 -13.50
N ARG A 70 -18.28 -0.36 -12.80
CA ARG A 70 -17.78 -1.64 -13.31
C ARG A 70 -18.70 -2.81 -12.91
N GLN A 71 -19.96 -2.73 -13.33
CA GLN A 71 -21.01 -3.68 -12.93
C GLN A 71 -20.97 -5.00 -13.71
N THR A 72 -20.37 -5.02 -14.91
CA THR A 72 -20.29 -6.24 -15.73
C THR A 72 -18.90 -6.87 -15.60
N GLU A 73 -18.85 -8.20 -15.67
CA GLU A 73 -17.60 -8.98 -15.63
C GLU A 73 -16.61 -8.49 -16.69
N HIS A 74 -17.05 -8.29 -17.93
CA HIS A 74 -16.22 -7.78 -19.00
C HIS A 74 -15.56 -6.42 -18.68
N LYS A 75 -16.28 -5.50 -18.03
CA LYS A 75 -15.73 -4.20 -17.60
C LYS A 75 -14.72 -4.33 -16.47
N GLN A 76 -14.91 -5.30 -15.57
CA GLN A 76 -13.95 -5.59 -14.51
C GLN A 76 -12.68 -6.20 -15.08
N GLN A 77 -12.80 -7.16 -15.99
CA GLN A 77 -11.68 -7.78 -16.67
C GLN A 77 -10.89 -6.75 -17.48
N GLN A 78 -11.57 -5.88 -18.24
CA GLN A 78 -10.91 -4.79 -18.96
C GLN A 78 -10.14 -3.87 -18.01
N TYR A 79 -10.74 -3.47 -16.89
CA TYR A 79 -10.07 -2.64 -15.90
C TYR A 79 -8.81 -3.31 -15.31
N LEU A 80 -8.86 -4.61 -15.03
CA LEU A 80 -7.69 -5.36 -14.56
C LEU A 80 -6.61 -5.46 -15.63
N ASN A 81 -7.01 -5.68 -16.89
CA ASN A 81 -6.08 -5.68 -18.02
C ASN A 81 -5.43 -4.31 -18.22
N ASP A 82 -6.18 -3.22 -18.08
CA ASP A 82 -5.65 -1.85 -18.17
C ASP A 82 -4.62 -1.60 -17.05
N ILE A 83 -4.88 -2.06 -15.81
CA ILE A 83 -3.91 -1.98 -14.71
C ILE A 83 -2.65 -2.77 -15.04
N ALA A 84 -2.80 -4.02 -15.51
CA ALA A 84 -1.66 -4.88 -15.85
C ALA A 84 -0.82 -4.27 -16.98
N SER A 85 -1.47 -3.72 -18.01
CA SER A 85 -0.82 -3.04 -19.12
C SER A 85 -0.06 -1.80 -18.65
N ASN A 86 -0.66 -0.97 -17.79
CA ASN A 86 0.01 0.22 -17.23
C ASN A 86 1.22 -0.16 -16.37
N PHE A 87 1.10 -1.24 -15.58
CA PHE A 87 2.23 -1.77 -14.82
C PHE A 87 3.36 -2.23 -15.75
N GLN A 88 3.04 -2.96 -16.82
CA GLN A 88 4.04 -3.40 -17.79
C GLN A 88 4.76 -2.22 -18.45
N ILE A 89 4.03 -1.18 -18.85
CA ILE A 89 4.62 0.04 -19.42
C ILE A 89 5.61 0.67 -18.44
N LEU A 90 5.25 0.76 -17.15
CA LEU A 90 6.14 1.27 -16.11
C LEU A 90 7.40 0.42 -15.95
N VAL A 91 7.25 -0.90 -15.90
CA VAL A 91 8.40 -1.82 -15.79
C VAL A 91 9.33 -1.67 -16.99
N CYS A 92 8.77 -1.63 -18.20
CA CYS A 92 9.56 -1.41 -19.42
C CYS A 92 10.29 -0.05 -19.38
N ALA A 93 9.62 1.03 -18.95
CA ALA A 93 10.24 2.34 -18.80
C ALA A 93 11.40 2.31 -17.78
N ALA A 94 11.21 1.63 -16.65
CA ALA A 94 12.26 1.47 -15.63
C ALA A 94 13.47 0.66 -16.16
N LEU A 95 13.22 -0.42 -16.90
CA LEU A 95 14.25 -1.25 -17.53
C LEU A 95 15.02 -0.48 -18.62
N ASN A 96 14.34 0.37 -19.38
CA ASN A 96 14.93 1.17 -20.46
C ASN A 96 15.58 2.48 -19.97
N ALA A 97 15.59 2.74 -18.67
CA ALA A 97 16.02 4.02 -18.08
C ALA A 97 15.21 5.25 -18.52
N ASP A 98 14.01 5.07 -19.06
CA ASP A 98 13.13 6.18 -19.46
C ASP A 98 12.33 6.71 -18.26
N TYR A 99 13.03 7.42 -17.38
CA TYR A 99 12.45 7.95 -16.14
C TYR A 99 11.58 9.19 -16.34
N SER A 100 11.56 9.77 -17.55
CA SER A 100 10.67 10.89 -17.88
C SER A 100 9.27 10.43 -18.28
N ALA A 101 9.10 9.15 -18.63
CA ALA A 101 7.83 8.58 -19.06
C ALA A 101 6.73 8.61 -17.98
N HIS A 102 7.07 8.59 -16.68
CA HIS A 102 6.06 8.59 -15.62
C HIS A 102 6.51 9.30 -14.34
N PRO A 103 5.64 10.12 -13.69
CA PRO A 103 5.96 10.82 -12.45
C PRO A 103 6.37 9.94 -11.27
N ALA A 104 6.01 8.65 -11.29
CA ALA A 104 6.43 7.69 -10.26
C ALA A 104 7.96 7.63 -10.13
N PHE A 105 8.71 7.83 -11.22
CA PHE A 105 10.18 7.84 -11.20
C PHE A 105 10.78 9.12 -10.63
N ASN A 106 9.99 10.04 -10.08
CA ASN A 106 10.52 11.15 -9.28
C ASN A 106 11.19 10.64 -8.00
N SER A 107 10.73 9.51 -7.45
CA SER A 107 11.48 8.81 -6.41
C SER A 107 12.62 8.01 -7.03
N ASN A 108 13.82 8.16 -6.45
CA ASN A 108 15.00 7.43 -6.92
C ASN A 108 14.90 5.91 -6.66
N GLU A 109 14.04 5.50 -5.73
CA GLU A 109 13.81 4.10 -5.36
C GLU A 109 13.27 3.26 -6.52
N LEU A 110 12.51 3.88 -7.43
CA LEU A 110 11.92 3.19 -8.59
C LEU A 110 12.82 3.25 -9.84
N ARG A 111 13.96 3.92 -9.76
CA ARG A 111 14.93 4.01 -10.86
C ARG A 111 15.90 2.85 -10.81
N LEU A 112 15.50 1.72 -11.38
CA LEU A 112 16.21 0.45 -11.26
C LEU A 112 17.71 0.57 -11.59
N ILE A 113 18.07 1.16 -12.73
CA ILE A 113 19.48 1.26 -13.14
C ILE A 113 20.27 2.19 -12.21
N THR A 114 19.64 3.27 -11.73
CA THR A 114 20.26 4.15 -10.73
C THR A 114 20.49 3.43 -9.40
N ALA A 115 19.53 2.62 -8.96
CA ALA A 115 19.69 1.79 -7.77
C ALA A 115 20.84 0.78 -7.92
N VAL A 116 20.91 0.07 -9.05
CA VAL A 116 21.99 -0.87 -9.36
C VAL A 116 23.35 -0.17 -9.37
N PHE A 117 23.44 0.99 -10.02
CA PHE A 117 24.67 1.79 -10.04
C PHE A 117 25.12 2.17 -8.62
N ASN A 118 24.22 2.71 -7.81
CA ASN A 118 24.51 3.10 -6.43
C ASN A 118 24.96 1.90 -5.58
N THR A 119 24.31 0.75 -5.73
CA THR A 119 24.73 -0.47 -5.01
C THR A 119 26.09 -0.98 -5.46
N THR A 120 26.43 -0.84 -6.75
CA THR A 120 27.73 -1.25 -7.31
C THR A 120 28.86 -0.34 -6.81
N GLU A 121 28.60 0.97 -6.72
CA GLU A 121 29.54 1.94 -6.16
C GLU A 121 29.80 1.65 -4.66
N GLN A 122 28.74 1.38 -3.90
CA GLN A 122 28.86 0.99 -2.49
C GLN A 122 29.63 -0.34 -2.34
N PHE A 123 29.31 -1.34 -3.17
CA PHE A 123 30.04 -2.60 -3.17
C PHE A 123 31.52 -2.39 -3.47
N SER A 124 31.85 -1.58 -4.48
CA SER A 124 33.24 -1.30 -4.86
C SER A 124 34.01 -0.63 -3.72
N THR A 125 33.38 0.35 -3.06
CA THR A 125 33.95 1.02 -1.88
C THR A 125 34.20 0.05 -0.74
N ASN A 126 33.23 -0.83 -0.46
CA ASN A 126 33.36 -1.85 0.57
C ASN A 126 34.42 -2.89 0.22
N PHE A 127 34.49 -3.31 -1.04
CA PHE A 127 35.48 -4.27 -1.51
C PHE A 127 36.90 -3.69 -1.44
N TYR A 128 37.09 -2.41 -1.73
CA TYR A 128 38.40 -1.76 -1.56
C TYR A 128 38.82 -1.71 -0.09
N ASN A 129 37.90 -1.37 0.82
CA ASN A 129 38.20 -1.20 2.25
C ASN A 129 38.36 -2.53 3.00
N PHE A 130 37.59 -3.56 2.63
CA PHE A 130 37.51 -4.82 3.36
C PHE A 130 38.01 -6.03 2.56
N GLY A 131 38.33 -5.85 1.28
CA GLY A 131 38.80 -6.90 0.39
C GLY A 131 40.13 -7.49 0.84
N ARG A 132 40.17 -8.82 0.98
CA ARG A 132 41.38 -9.54 1.32
C ARG A 132 42.05 -10.03 0.05
N LYS A 133 43.35 -9.77 -0.07
CA LYS A 133 44.18 -10.35 -1.13
C LYS A 133 44.59 -11.76 -0.70
N SER A 134 44.30 -12.76 -1.52
CA SER A 134 44.83 -14.11 -1.35
C SER A 134 46.05 -14.27 -2.23
N LEU A 135 47.18 -14.63 -1.64
CA LEU A 135 48.35 -15.08 -2.39
C LEU A 135 48.12 -16.55 -2.72
N PHE A 136 48.10 -16.88 -4.01
CA PHE A 136 48.07 -18.27 -4.44
C PHE A 136 49.46 -18.86 -4.22
N GLU A 137 49.52 -20.00 -3.54
CA GLU A 137 50.77 -20.76 -3.49
C GLU A 137 51.08 -21.22 -4.91
N SER A 138 52.21 -20.78 -5.44
CA SER A 138 52.74 -21.38 -6.66
C SER A 138 53.16 -22.80 -6.30
N GLU A 139 52.72 -23.74 -7.13
CA GLU A 139 52.96 -25.16 -6.99
C GLU A 139 54.49 -25.37 -6.94
N THR A 140 55.03 -25.51 -5.73
CA THR A 140 56.45 -25.81 -5.56
C THR A 140 56.59 -27.28 -5.91
N LYS A 141 56.76 -27.55 -7.21
CA LYS A 141 57.05 -28.88 -7.72
C LYS A 141 58.37 -29.32 -7.10
N ILE A 142 58.30 -30.04 -5.98
CA ILE A 142 59.44 -30.72 -5.38
C ILE A 142 59.82 -31.83 -6.37
N ALA A 143 60.71 -31.49 -7.30
CA ALA A 143 61.39 -32.48 -8.12
C ALA A 143 62.31 -33.30 -7.18
N PRO A 144 62.30 -34.63 -7.26
CA PRO A 144 63.24 -35.45 -6.50
C PRO A 144 64.69 -35.09 -6.88
N PRO A 145 65.65 -35.17 -5.94
CA PRO A 145 67.00 -34.70 -6.17
C PRO A 145 67.70 -35.61 -7.17
N VAL A 146 67.90 -35.14 -8.40
CA VAL A 146 68.85 -35.75 -9.33
C VAL A 146 70.18 -35.00 -9.20
N PRO A 147 71.30 -35.67 -8.89
CA PRO A 147 72.59 -35.03 -8.69
C PRO A 147 73.22 -34.64 -10.02
N GLY A 148 73.55 -33.34 -10.16
CA GLY A 148 74.61 -32.88 -11.06
C GLY A 148 74.14 -32.23 -12.36
N GLY A 149 74.52 -30.96 -12.54
CA GLY A 149 74.59 -30.30 -13.84
C GLY A 149 73.62 -29.12 -14.02
N VAL A 150 74.11 -27.92 -13.70
CA VAL A 150 73.72 -26.58 -14.20
C VAL A 150 72.34 -26.46 -14.87
N ILE A 151 71.38 -25.84 -14.18
CA ILE A 151 70.08 -25.45 -14.77
C ILE A 151 70.19 -24.02 -15.29
N THR A 152 70.34 -23.87 -16.60
CA THR A 152 70.07 -22.61 -17.31
C THR A 152 68.58 -22.32 -17.19
N LEU A 153 68.24 -21.14 -16.65
CA LEU A 153 66.88 -20.61 -16.62
C LEU A 153 66.34 -20.47 -18.05
N VAL A 154 65.44 -21.36 -18.46
CA VAL A 154 64.63 -21.16 -19.66
C VAL A 154 63.29 -20.63 -19.19
N SER A 155 63.02 -19.36 -19.51
CA SER A 155 61.73 -18.70 -19.29
C SER A 155 60.59 -19.47 -19.97
N PRO A 156 59.37 -19.45 -19.42
CA PRO A 156 58.20 -20.01 -20.08
C PRO A 156 57.95 -19.24 -21.38
N VAL A 157 57.84 -19.98 -22.48
CA VAL A 157 57.34 -19.46 -23.75
C VAL A 157 55.86 -19.14 -23.56
N PHE A 158 55.52 -17.85 -23.62
CA PHE A 158 54.16 -17.40 -23.84
C PHE A 158 53.83 -17.64 -25.31
N TYR A 159 52.79 -18.43 -25.59
CA TYR A 159 52.17 -18.44 -26.90
C TYR A 159 51.14 -17.31 -26.92
N ASP A 160 51.41 -16.27 -27.71
CA ASP A 160 50.41 -15.29 -28.13
C ASP A 160 49.62 -15.92 -29.28
N ASP A 161 48.45 -16.50 -28.98
CA ASP A 161 47.43 -16.79 -29.98
C ASP A 161 46.46 -15.60 -30.04
N GLU A 162 46.82 -14.64 -30.89
CA GLU A 162 45.91 -13.62 -31.42
C GLU A 162 45.16 -14.27 -32.59
N GLU A 163 43.94 -14.77 -32.36
CA GLU A 163 42.97 -15.00 -33.43
C GLU A 163 41.79 -14.04 -33.28
N GLU A 164 41.85 -12.94 -34.01
CA GLU A 164 40.70 -12.15 -34.43
C GLU A 164 39.82 -13.01 -35.35
N GLN A 165 38.54 -13.20 -34.99
CA GLN A 165 37.50 -13.56 -35.95
C GLN A 165 36.36 -12.56 -35.86
N GLU A 166 36.40 -11.58 -36.76
CA GLU A 166 35.19 -10.88 -37.22
C GLU A 166 34.44 -11.78 -38.20
N GLU A 167 33.20 -12.15 -37.88
CA GLU A 167 32.21 -12.45 -38.92
C GLU A 167 30.82 -11.97 -38.48
N LYS A 168 30.27 -11.05 -39.28
CA LYS A 168 28.86 -10.63 -39.25
C LYS A 168 28.03 -11.66 -40.02
N THR A 169 26.86 -12.03 -39.50
CA THR A 169 25.63 -12.11 -40.31
C THR A 169 24.38 -12.14 -39.42
N GLU A 170 23.56 -11.11 -39.64
CA GLU A 170 22.09 -11.03 -39.77
C GLU A 170 21.11 -11.77 -38.85
N GLU A 171 20.02 -11.04 -38.69
CA GLU A 171 18.76 -11.27 -37.99
C GLU A 171 18.21 -12.69 -38.08
N ASP A 172 17.77 -13.24 -36.95
CA ASP A 172 16.46 -13.88 -36.95
C ASP A 172 15.80 -13.85 -35.56
N SER A 173 14.53 -13.49 -35.61
CA SER A 173 13.63 -13.35 -34.47
C SER A 173 13.26 -14.72 -33.89
N ASN A 174 12.93 -14.71 -32.59
CA ASN A 174 12.32 -15.78 -31.78
C ASN A 174 13.28 -16.64 -30.96
N SER A 175 13.65 -16.14 -29.78
CA SER A 175 13.69 -16.99 -28.60
C SER A 175 12.62 -16.52 -27.61
N SER A 176 11.47 -17.17 -27.67
CA SER A 176 10.48 -17.14 -26.59
C SER A 176 11.16 -17.66 -25.33
N LEU A 177 11.55 -16.77 -24.41
CA LEU A 177 11.98 -17.17 -23.08
C LEU A 177 10.78 -17.79 -22.36
N GLN A 178 10.73 -19.12 -22.38
CA GLN A 178 9.76 -19.90 -21.64
C GLN A 178 9.94 -19.65 -20.14
N LEU A 179 9.08 -18.78 -19.60
CA LEU A 179 8.93 -18.50 -18.19
C LEU A 179 8.14 -19.64 -17.53
N ASN A 180 8.72 -20.83 -17.52
CA ASN A 180 8.11 -21.97 -16.85
C ASN A 180 8.56 -22.00 -15.38
N THR A 181 7.57 -22.05 -14.49
CA THR A 181 7.64 -22.40 -13.07
C THR A 181 7.66 -21.22 -12.08
N PHE A 182 6.64 -20.37 -12.14
CA PHE A 182 6.06 -19.90 -10.88
C PHE A 182 5.28 -21.05 -10.27
N ASN A 183 5.74 -21.53 -9.12
CA ASN A 183 5.06 -22.54 -8.32
C ASN A 183 3.77 -21.91 -7.78
N ILE A 184 2.69 -21.97 -8.57
CA ILE A 184 1.36 -21.57 -8.12
C ILE A 184 0.97 -22.64 -7.09
N SER A 185 1.12 -22.31 -5.81
CA SER A 185 0.52 -23.09 -4.72
C SER A 185 -0.92 -23.39 -5.10
N THR A 186 -1.21 -24.67 -5.23
CA THR A 186 -2.48 -25.36 -5.50
C THR A 186 -3.74 -24.47 -5.54
N PRO A 187 -4.61 -24.63 -6.55
CA PRO A 187 -5.85 -23.84 -6.74
C PRO A 187 -6.95 -24.09 -5.68
N ARG A 188 -6.60 -24.60 -4.50
CA ARG A 188 -7.53 -24.95 -3.41
C ARG A 188 -7.74 -23.82 -2.39
N ALA A 189 -7.08 -22.68 -2.55
CA ALA A 189 -7.08 -21.60 -1.56
C ALA A 189 -8.28 -20.63 -1.64
N PHE A 190 -9.23 -20.83 -2.55
CA PHE A 190 -10.32 -19.86 -2.80
C PHE A 190 -11.73 -20.43 -2.66
N LEU A 191 -11.98 -21.28 -1.66
CA LEU A 191 -13.34 -21.75 -1.35
C LEU A 191 -14.29 -20.63 -0.88
N GLU A 192 -13.76 -19.47 -0.49
CA GLU A 192 -14.59 -18.32 -0.07
C GLU A 192 -15.33 -17.65 -1.24
N LEU A 193 -14.81 -17.75 -2.48
CA LEU A 193 -15.43 -17.13 -3.65
C LEU A 193 -16.59 -17.94 -4.22
N GLU A 194 -16.59 -19.27 -4.06
CA GLU A 194 -17.71 -20.12 -4.50
C GLU A 194 -18.98 -19.89 -3.67
N ARG A 195 -18.84 -19.41 -2.43
CA ARG A 195 -19.98 -19.08 -1.57
C ARG A 195 -20.69 -17.79 -1.98
N ILE A 196 -20.01 -16.91 -2.74
CA ILE A 196 -20.56 -15.64 -3.22
C ILE A 196 -21.37 -15.83 -4.51
N ILE A 197 -21.09 -16.87 -5.29
CA ILE A 197 -21.74 -17.11 -6.59
C ILE A 197 -23.07 -17.88 -6.46
N VAL A 198 -23.33 -18.55 -5.33
CA VAL A 198 -24.47 -19.49 -5.17
C VAL A 198 -25.63 -18.93 -4.33
N ILE A 199 -25.55 -17.68 -3.85
CA ILE A 199 -26.68 -17.07 -3.13
C ILE A 199 -27.45 -16.16 -4.09
N ASP A 200 -28.40 -16.77 -4.79
CA ASP A 200 -29.60 -16.12 -5.36
C ASP A 200 -30.80 -16.52 -4.49
#